data_AF-A0A5C7B928-F1
#
_entry.id   AF-A0A5C7B928-F1
#
_cell.length_a   1.000
_cell.length_b   1.000
_cell.length_c   1.000
_cell.angle_alpha   90.00
_cell.angle_beta   90.00
_cell.angle_gamma   90.00
#
_symmetry.space_group_name_H-M   'P 1'
#
loop_
_entity.id
_entity.type
_entity.pdbx_description
1 polymer ?
#
loop_
_entity_poly.entity_id
_entity_poly.type
_entity_poly.pdbx_seq_one_letter_code
_entity_poly.pdbx_strand_id
1 'polypeptide(L)'
;MKTVFTFLGLLIATVTFSQAQNLEGKVTTENIKITNLSVSVTVDSAEEVKTTFDMKDIKSILNEVEGDEEISFEITCNGEKISEGVTKKVSYRVTGNSNDKDAFLKRINKIRKAAITYYNNKE
;
A
#
# COMPACT_ATOMS: atom_id res chain seq x y z
N MET A 1 62.87 -4.17 30.68
CA MET A 1 61.64 -3.95 31.47
C MET A 1 60.91 -2.65 31.11
N LYS A 2 61.58 -1.50 30.94
CA LYS A 2 60.90 -0.22 30.63
C LYS A 2 60.08 -0.23 29.33
N THR A 3 60.60 -0.83 28.26
CA THR A 3 59.91 -0.92 26.95
C THR A 3 58.65 -1.80 26.97
N VAL A 4 58.63 -2.87 27.77
CA VAL A 4 57.46 -3.76 27.90
C VAL A 4 56.30 -3.03 28.58
N PHE A 5 56.59 -2.22 29.62
CA PHE A 5 55.59 -1.38 30.26
C PHE A 5 55.09 -0.26 29.34
N THR A 6 55.92 0.26 28.44
CA THR A 6 55.52 1.28 27.45
C THR A 6 54.52 0.72 26.44
N PHE A 7 54.74 -0.49 25.93
CA PHE A 7 53.80 -1.13 25.01
C PHE A 7 52.47 -1.51 25.67
N LEU A 8 52.50 -1.92 26.95
CA LEU A 8 51.29 -2.26 27.71
C LEU A 8 50.40 -1.04 27.95
N GLY A 9 50.99 0.14 28.21
CA GLY A 9 50.24 1.39 28.36
C GLY A 9 49.58 1.88 27.06
N LEU A 10 50.25 1.67 25.91
CA LEU A 10 49.71 2.06 24.60
C LEU A 10 48.49 1.22 24.19
N LEU A 11 48.44 -0.04 24.63
CA LEU A 11 47.36 -0.98 24.31
C LEU A 11 46.06 -0.72 25.10
N ILE A 12 46.15 -0.13 26.29
CA ILE A 12 44.98 0.19 27.12
C ILE A 12 44.26 1.46 26.62
N ALA A 13 44.98 2.37 25.97
CA ALA A 13 44.41 3.63 25.47
C ALA A 13 43.49 3.46 24.25
N THR A 14 43.62 2.37 23.49
CA THR A 14 42.82 2.13 22.27
C THR A 14 41.54 1.33 22.52
N VAL A 15 41.41 0.62 23.66
CA VAL A 15 40.25 -0.23 23.96
C VAL A 15 39.09 0.49 24.66
N THR A 16 39.26 1.74 25.08
CA THR A 16 38.21 2.50 25.78
C THR A 16 37.15 3.13 24.86
N PHE A 17 37.36 3.13 23.54
CA PHE A 17 36.40 3.66 22.55
C PHE A 17 35.37 2.64 22.04
N SER A 18 35.38 1.41 22.55
CA SER A 18 34.42 0.37 22.16
C SER A 18 33.20 0.26 23.08
N GLN A 19 32.95 1.23 23.97
CA GLN A 19 31.62 1.33 24.55
C GLN A 19 30.66 1.62 23.40
N ALA A 20 29.98 0.56 22.94
CA ALA A 20 28.85 0.66 22.04
C ALA A 20 27.94 1.69 22.68
N GLN A 21 27.91 2.89 22.10
CA GLN A 21 26.82 3.79 22.37
C GLN A 21 25.61 3.02 21.88
N ASN A 22 24.88 2.42 22.82
CA ASN A 22 23.47 2.15 22.59
C ASN A 22 22.91 3.54 22.33
N LEU A 23 22.92 3.92 21.05
CA LEU A 23 22.11 4.99 20.54
C LEU A 23 20.69 4.51 20.81
N GLU A 24 20.19 4.82 22.01
CA GLU A 24 18.77 4.99 22.26
C GLU A 24 18.33 6.24 21.49
N GLY A 25 18.56 6.23 20.17
CA GLY A 25 17.89 7.09 19.26
C GLY A 25 16.44 6.68 19.37
N LYS A 26 15.67 7.46 20.12
CA LYS A 26 14.21 7.40 20.05
C LYS A 26 13.89 7.65 18.58
N VAL A 27 13.58 6.58 17.85
CA VAL A 27 13.02 6.70 16.51
C VAL A 27 11.69 7.38 16.74
N THR A 28 11.66 8.70 16.59
CA THR A 28 10.43 9.41 16.31
C THR A 28 9.98 8.88 14.96
N THR A 29 9.18 7.82 14.97
CA THR A 29 8.27 7.55 13.87
C THR A 29 7.41 8.79 13.78
N GLU A 30 7.77 9.69 12.85
CA GLU A 30 6.88 10.73 12.41
C GLU A 30 5.52 10.09 12.10
N ASN A 31 4.42 10.75 12.47
CA ASN A 31 3.08 10.25 12.15
C ASN A 31 3.00 10.09 10.62
N ILE A 32 3.09 8.84 10.15
CA ILE A 32 3.03 8.53 8.72
C ILE A 32 1.58 8.78 8.30
N LYS A 33 1.35 9.87 7.58
CA LYS A 33 0.03 10.21 7.06
C LYS A 33 -0.09 9.76 5.61
N ILE A 34 -1.05 8.88 5.32
CA ILE A 34 -1.46 8.58 3.95
C ILE A 34 -2.34 9.75 3.46
N THR A 35 -1.91 10.42 2.40
CA THR A 35 -2.67 11.47 1.72
C THR A 35 -3.03 11.01 0.32
N ASN A 36 -4.20 11.41 -0.19
CA ASN A 36 -4.67 11.14 -1.56
C ASN A 36 -4.62 9.65 -1.98
N LEU A 37 -5.30 8.76 -1.26
CA LEU A 37 -5.32 7.34 -1.60
C LEU A 37 -6.07 7.09 -2.92
N SER A 38 -5.36 6.55 -3.92
CA SER A 38 -5.93 6.12 -5.19
C SER A 38 -5.55 4.67 -5.48
N VAL A 39 -6.57 3.83 -5.68
CA VAL A 39 -6.38 2.42 -6.03
C VAL A 39 -6.97 2.17 -7.42
N SER A 40 -6.17 1.64 -8.33
CA SER A 40 -6.62 1.28 -9.67
C SER A 40 -6.18 -0.15 -9.98
N VAL A 41 -7.13 -1.00 -10.32
CA VAL A 41 -6.87 -2.39 -10.69
C VAL A 41 -7.39 -2.66 -12.10
N THR A 42 -6.63 -3.45 -12.86
CA THR A 42 -7.08 -4.01 -14.13
C THR A 42 -7.23 -5.50 -13.96
N VAL A 43 -8.31 -6.05 -14.50
CA VAL A 43 -8.66 -7.48 -14.38
C VAL A 43 -9.08 -8.02 -15.74
N ASP A 44 -9.03 -9.34 -15.88
CA ASP A 44 -9.34 -10.10 -17.09
C ASP A 44 -10.51 -11.08 -16.91
N SER A 45 -10.98 -11.33 -15.68
CA SER A 45 -12.10 -12.26 -15.43
C SER A 45 -12.93 -11.94 -14.18
N ALA A 46 -14.14 -12.52 -14.09
CA ALA A 46 -14.99 -12.45 -12.90
C ALA A 46 -14.30 -13.04 -11.66
N GLU A 47 -13.48 -14.08 -11.83
CA GLU A 47 -12.78 -14.72 -10.73
C GLU A 47 -11.65 -13.83 -10.22
N GLU A 48 -10.93 -13.19 -11.13
CA GLU A 48 -9.91 -12.20 -10.78
C GLU A 48 -10.48 -11.00 -10.03
N VAL A 49 -11.69 -10.52 -10.37
CA VAL A 49 -12.38 -9.50 -9.56
C VAL A 49 -12.58 -9.97 -8.11
N LYS A 50 -12.82 -11.26 -7.89
CA LYS A 50 -13.03 -11.79 -6.54
C LYS A 50 -11.74 -11.96 -5.76
N THR A 51 -10.65 -12.33 -6.43
CA THR A 51 -9.38 -12.71 -5.81
C THR A 51 -8.36 -11.57 -5.73
N THR A 52 -8.39 -10.59 -6.64
CA THR A 52 -7.44 -9.46 -6.67
C THR A 52 -7.60 -8.51 -5.49
N PHE A 53 -8.80 -8.41 -4.90
CA PHE A 53 -9.01 -7.61 -3.69
C PHE A 53 -10.18 -8.16 -2.85
N ASP A 54 -9.98 -8.36 -1.55
CA ASP A 54 -11.08 -8.53 -0.60
C ASP A 54 -11.57 -7.13 -0.14
N MET A 55 -12.87 -7.01 0.12
CA MET A 55 -13.42 -5.83 0.79
C MET A 55 -12.78 -5.59 2.16
N LYS A 56 -12.31 -6.65 2.83
CA LYS A 56 -11.57 -6.56 4.09
C LYS A 56 -10.24 -5.84 3.90
N ASP A 57 -9.50 -6.15 2.85
CA ASP A 57 -8.19 -5.54 2.57
C ASP A 57 -8.35 -4.05 2.28
N ILE A 58 -9.35 -3.70 1.46
CA ILE A 58 -9.65 -2.29 1.14
C ILE A 58 -10.06 -1.53 2.41
N LYS A 59 -10.86 -2.14 3.28
CA LYS A 59 -11.20 -1.55 4.57
C LYS A 59 -9.97 -1.32 5.43
N SER A 60 -9.03 -2.26 5.45
CA SER A 60 -7.77 -2.12 6.20
C SER A 60 -6.99 -0.90 5.70
N ILE A 61 -6.77 -0.79 4.39
CA ILE A 61 -6.04 0.33 3.78
C ILE A 61 -6.75 1.66 4.07
N LEU A 62 -8.08 1.70 3.96
CA LEU A 62 -8.86 2.91 4.26
C LEU A 62 -8.79 3.33 5.73
N ASN A 63 -8.61 2.38 6.66
CA ASN A 63 -8.48 2.72 8.07
C ASN A 63 -7.17 3.47 8.38
N GLU A 64 -6.11 3.20 7.61
CA GLU A 64 -4.83 3.90 7.71
C GLU A 64 -4.86 5.33 7.11
N VAL A 65 -5.93 5.70 6.39
CA VAL A 65 -6.12 7.07 5.89
C VAL A 65 -6.71 7.93 7.00
N GLU A 66 -5.93 8.89 7.48
CA GLU A 66 -6.34 9.83 8.53
C GLU A 66 -6.66 11.21 7.97
N GLY A 67 -7.62 11.90 8.60
CA GLY A 67 -8.01 13.26 8.24
C GLY A 67 -9.02 13.33 7.09
N ASP A 68 -9.07 14.50 6.47
CA ASP A 68 -9.98 14.88 5.38
C ASP A 68 -9.25 14.80 4.04
N GLU A 69 -9.21 13.59 3.47
CA GLU A 69 -8.44 13.26 2.27
C GLU A 69 -9.37 12.75 1.16
N GLU A 70 -9.06 13.13 -0.08
CA GLU A 70 -9.71 12.54 -1.24
C GLU A 70 -9.25 11.08 -1.40
N ILE A 71 -10.22 10.20 -1.66
CA ILE A 71 -9.97 8.78 -1.90
C ILE A 71 -10.64 8.34 -3.20
N SER A 72 -9.99 7.46 -3.95
CA SER A 72 -10.55 6.90 -5.18
C SER A 72 -10.23 5.43 -5.39
N PHE A 73 -11.15 4.73 -6.03
CA PHE A 73 -11.02 3.32 -6.38
C PHE A 73 -11.55 3.09 -7.78
N GLU A 74 -10.78 2.39 -8.61
CA GLU A 74 -11.12 2.05 -9.98
C GLU A 74 -10.90 0.57 -10.28
N ILE A 75 -11.87 -0.04 -10.97
CA ILE A 75 -11.76 -1.36 -11.57
C ILE A 75 -11.88 -1.21 -13.08
N THR A 76 -10.83 -1.56 -13.81
CA THR A 76 -10.84 -1.66 -15.27
C THR A 76 -10.97 -3.12 -15.68
N CYS A 77 -12.06 -3.45 -16.35
CA CYS A 77 -12.32 -4.78 -16.89
C CYS A 77 -11.88 -4.84 -18.35
N ASN A 78 -10.95 -5.74 -18.68
CA ASN A 78 -10.56 -6.01 -20.05
C ASN A 78 -11.67 -6.75 -20.81
N GLY A 79 -11.96 -6.23 -22.00
CA GLY A 79 -12.94 -6.70 -22.95
C GLY A 79 -12.35 -7.59 -24.03
N GLU A 80 -13.11 -7.82 -25.10
CA GLU A 80 -12.61 -8.55 -26.26
C GLU A 80 -11.62 -7.71 -27.08
N LYS A 81 -10.70 -8.40 -27.74
CA LYS A 81 -9.85 -7.81 -28.76
C LYS A 81 -10.69 -7.49 -30.00
N ILE A 82 -10.66 -6.24 -30.44
CA ILE A 82 -11.36 -5.77 -31.64
C ILE A 82 -10.48 -5.96 -32.87
N SER A 83 -9.21 -5.59 -32.76
CA SER A 83 -8.20 -5.71 -33.81
C SER A 83 -6.80 -5.75 -33.19
N GLU A 84 -5.76 -5.84 -34.00
CA GLU A 84 -4.38 -5.80 -33.53
C GLU A 84 -4.09 -4.51 -32.74
N GLY A 85 -3.68 -4.66 -31.47
CA GLY A 85 -3.46 -3.54 -30.55
C GLY A 85 -4.72 -2.90 -29.95
N VAL A 86 -5.94 -3.26 -30.38
CA VAL A 86 -7.18 -2.63 -29.91
C VAL A 86 -8.03 -3.61 -29.10
N THR A 87 -8.27 -3.29 -27.83
CA THR A 87 -9.07 -4.10 -26.91
C THR A 87 -10.15 -3.24 -26.27
N LYS A 88 -11.39 -3.74 -26.19
CA LYS A 88 -12.47 -3.07 -25.44
C LYS A 88 -12.10 -3.04 -23.96
N LYS A 89 -12.47 -1.98 -23.24
CA LYS A 89 -12.32 -1.90 -21.78
C LYS A 89 -13.55 -1.22 -21.17
N VAL A 90 -13.90 -1.63 -19.97
CA VAL A 90 -14.93 -0.96 -19.16
C VAL A 90 -14.33 -0.61 -17.81
N SER A 91 -14.37 0.66 -17.44
CA SER A 91 -13.82 1.15 -16.18
C SER A 91 -14.93 1.67 -15.27
N TYR A 92 -14.95 1.17 -14.04
CA TYR A 92 -15.83 1.65 -12.98
C TYR A 92 -15.00 2.40 -11.95
N ARG A 93 -15.25 3.70 -11.78
CA ARG A 93 -14.55 4.55 -10.82
C ARG A 93 -15.50 5.06 -9.75
N VAL A 94 -15.05 5.05 -8.50
CA VAL A 94 -15.69 5.74 -7.38
C VAL A 94 -14.70 6.69 -6.73
N THR A 95 -15.14 7.91 -6.49
CA THR A 95 -14.41 8.91 -5.70
C THR A 95 -15.20 9.21 -4.43
N GLY A 96 -14.48 9.64 -3.39
CA GLY A 96 -15.06 9.95 -2.10
C GLY A 96 -14.06 10.65 -1.21
N ASN A 97 -14.39 10.69 0.08
CA ASN A 97 -13.57 11.33 1.09
C ASN A 97 -13.39 10.39 2.29
N SER A 98 -12.22 10.41 2.93
CA SER A 98 -11.87 9.57 4.08
C SER A 98 -12.71 9.84 5.33
N ASN A 99 -13.46 10.94 5.40
CA ASN A 99 -14.45 11.18 6.45
C ASN A 99 -15.72 10.31 6.31
N ASP A 100 -15.95 9.71 5.14
CA ASP A 100 -17.12 8.86 4.85
C ASP A 100 -16.70 7.49 4.28
N LYS A 101 -15.84 6.79 5.04
CA LYS A 101 -15.29 5.48 4.66
C LYS A 101 -16.37 4.43 4.41
N ASP A 102 -17.45 4.45 5.20
CA ASP A 102 -18.53 3.47 5.09
C ASP A 102 -19.33 3.63 3.80
N ALA A 103 -19.70 4.85 3.41
CA ALA A 103 -20.38 5.06 2.13
C ALA A 103 -19.44 4.80 0.95
N PHE A 104 -18.15 5.09 1.09
CA PHE A 104 -17.14 4.76 0.07
C PHE A 104 -17.02 3.24 -0.12
N LEU A 105 -16.90 2.46 0.96
CA LEU A 105 -16.88 0.99 0.92
C LEU A 105 -18.16 0.40 0.29
N LYS A 106 -19.34 0.95 0.61
CA LYS A 106 -20.61 0.54 -0.03
C LYS A 106 -20.59 0.78 -1.54
N ARG A 107 -20.02 1.90 -2.00
CA ARG A 107 -19.86 2.23 -3.42
C ARG A 107 -18.88 1.29 -4.11
N ILE A 108 -17.74 0.99 -3.49
CA ILE A 108 -16.78 -0.01 -3.98
C ILE A 108 -17.47 -1.37 -4.16
N ASN A 109 -18.25 -1.82 -3.19
CA ASN A 109 -18.97 -3.09 -3.29
C ASN A 109 -19.98 -3.10 -4.46
N LYS A 110 -20.63 -1.96 -4.77
CA LYS A 110 -21.51 -1.85 -5.94
C LYS A 110 -20.74 -2.00 -7.25
N ILE A 111 -19.61 -1.30 -7.41
CA ILE A 111 -18.81 -1.42 -8.64
C ILE A 111 -18.13 -2.79 -8.77
N ARG A 112 -17.75 -3.43 -7.66
CA ARG A 112 -17.28 -4.82 -7.65
C ARG A 112 -18.33 -5.77 -8.22
N LYS A 113 -19.59 -5.64 -7.77
CA LYS A 113 -20.70 -6.43 -8.31
C LYS A 113 -20.92 -6.15 -9.80
N ALA A 114 -20.86 -4.88 -10.21
CA ALA A 114 -20.98 -4.50 -11.62
C ALA A 114 -19.86 -5.10 -12.49
N ALA A 115 -18.62 -5.12 -12.00
CA ALA A 115 -17.48 -5.74 -12.67
C ALA A 115 -17.65 -7.28 -12.81
N ILE A 116 -18.14 -7.95 -11.77
CA ILE A 116 -18.47 -9.39 -11.86
C ILE A 116 -19.58 -9.63 -12.89
N THR A 117 -20.65 -8.83 -12.84
CA THR A 117 -21.76 -8.92 -13.80
C THR A 117 -21.29 -8.67 -15.23
N TYR A 118 -20.37 -7.72 -15.45
CA TYR A 118 -19.77 -7.46 -16.77
C TYR A 118 -19.15 -8.73 -17.37
N TYR A 119 -18.37 -9.48 -16.59
CA TYR A 119 -17.76 -10.72 -17.06
C TYR A 119 -18.74 -11.88 -17.20
N ASN A 120 -19.72 -11.98 -16.31
CA ASN A 120 -20.72 -13.04 -16.36
C ASN A 120 -21.71 -12.88 -17.52
N ASN A 121 -21.96 -11.64 -17.97
CA ASN A 121 -22.85 -11.32 -19.09
C ASN A 121 -22.09 -11.15 -20.41
N LYS A 122 -20.79 -11.45 -20.43
CA LYS A 122 -19.95 -11.48 -21.63
C LYS A 122 -20.22 -12.82 -22.34
N GLU A 123 -21.48 -13.02 -22.73
CA GLU A 123 -21.92 -14.07 -23.68
C GLU A 123 -21.87 -13.53 -25.11
#